data_AF-A0A5C1B5E1-F1
#
_entry.id   AF-A0A5C1B5E1-F1
#
_cell.length_a   1.000
_cell.length_b   1.000
_cell.length_c   1.000
_cell.angle_alpha   90.00
_cell.angle_beta   90.00
_cell.angle_gamma   90.00
#
_symmetry.space_group_name_H-M   'P 1'
#
loop_
_entity.id
_entity.type
_entity.pdbx_description
1 polymer ?
#
loop_
_entity_poly.entity_id
_entity_poly.type
_entity_poly.pdbx_seq_one_letter_code
_entity_poly.pdbx_strand_id
1 'polypeptide(L)'
;MRHTPRSLLPASSQPILSDRFVESLTKDGFLTFRNVRLQYLRAAAALSVLLYHASVVVERINGNASFLTVFGGFWGAYGVAVFFALSGYLMGELIQRDDPARFMVSRLVRIYPPMLLAVVIFWVAFFAAGFLRSIDPIGLLLAPAGSRDYFLAVEWTLVYEMSYYVILALLGFAGLRRFASWLAACWIALILVVLAKDGLVRDETLPLLSELPLQAINLPFLVGFLLPVLARRRWLPPGLWLVAIPATAAAAYLIPGDPRMKSVIPAILIVAAAVRTPKPTPETAFGMIGERLGDASYMLYLCHMPLMTLFGSFAPAFAPSLALWLGGIGASIAFSLALAPADLCMHRWFKTRIAAAPVSRLRALALSFIAIFVGIAAYADFHAREKREAYAHAMAIITRGKPASSATIRAEVDSVDRLPDGTLIIRGYAVDLDKPKLLAHAAVVRDGSIVVMERLRRMRADKARSWSRPDLGGSRFGFVLTVPKRIACSAGEFDVRVAFDDGRHIVPVIAPSVRLCA
;
A
#
# COMPACT_ATOMS: atom_id res chain seq x y z
N MET A 1 23.12 -2.03 -99.36
CA MET A 1 22.59 -1.12 -98.32
C MET A 1 23.02 -1.70 -96.97
N ARG A 2 24.17 -1.29 -96.44
CA ARG A 2 24.42 -0.22 -95.46
C ARG A 2 24.10 -0.61 -94.00
N HIS A 3 25.20 -0.73 -93.23
CA HIS A 3 25.45 -0.19 -91.88
C HIS A 3 24.95 -0.89 -90.59
N THR A 4 25.92 -1.50 -89.86
CA THR A 4 26.37 -1.26 -88.44
C THR A 4 25.35 -1.27 -87.26
N PRO A 5 25.78 -1.24 -85.97
CA PRO A 5 26.77 -2.02 -85.21
C PRO A 5 26.28 -2.41 -83.78
N ARG A 6 27.17 -3.00 -82.96
CA ARG A 6 27.11 -3.08 -81.47
C ARG A 6 26.66 -1.77 -80.81
N SER A 7 25.89 -1.83 -79.72
CA SER A 7 25.92 -0.81 -78.66
C SER A 7 25.58 -1.36 -77.26
N LEU A 8 26.46 -1.03 -76.33
CA LEU A 8 26.40 -1.20 -74.88
C LEU A 8 25.18 -0.56 -74.23
N LEU A 9 24.63 -1.18 -73.18
CA LEU A 9 24.01 -0.51 -72.04
C LEU A 9 24.31 -1.28 -70.73
N PRO A 10 24.31 -0.60 -69.57
CA PRO A 10 25.44 -0.64 -68.64
C PRO A 10 25.18 -1.44 -67.36
N ALA A 11 26.28 -1.77 -66.66
CA ALA A 11 26.26 -2.15 -65.27
C ALA A 11 25.67 -1.00 -64.42
N SER A 12 24.41 -1.13 -64.00
CA SER A 12 23.85 -0.30 -62.94
C SER A 12 24.09 -1.00 -61.60
N SER A 13 25.02 -0.43 -60.86
CA SER A 13 25.25 -0.59 -59.43
C SER A 13 23.98 -0.96 -58.65
N GLN A 14 23.94 -2.17 -58.11
CA GLN A 14 23.20 -2.42 -56.88
C GLN A 14 23.72 -1.42 -55.83
N PRO A 15 22.89 -0.54 -55.24
CA PRO A 15 23.32 0.11 -54.02
C PRO A 15 23.38 -1.01 -52.98
N ILE A 16 24.61 -1.41 -52.65
CA ILE A 16 24.93 -2.09 -51.40
C ILE A 16 24.23 -1.24 -50.34
N LEU A 17 23.10 -1.72 -49.84
CA LEU A 17 22.41 -1.16 -48.68
C LEU A 17 23.45 -1.20 -47.58
N SER A 18 24.13 -0.07 -47.37
CA SER A 18 25.22 0.03 -46.43
C SER A 18 24.76 -0.54 -45.10
N ASP A 19 25.61 -1.32 -44.44
CA ASP A 19 25.32 -1.86 -43.11
C ASP A 19 24.81 -0.79 -42.13
N ARG A 20 25.11 0.49 -42.36
CA ARG A 20 24.56 1.64 -41.63
C ARG A 20 23.05 1.85 -41.73
N PHE A 21 22.38 1.45 -42.81
CA PHE A 21 20.91 1.55 -42.93
C PHE A 21 20.22 0.44 -42.13
N VAL A 22 20.79 -0.77 -42.12
CA VAL A 22 20.36 -1.87 -41.26
C VAL A 22 20.72 -1.60 -39.79
N GLU A 23 21.85 -0.93 -39.54
CA GLU A 23 22.27 -0.48 -38.20
C GLU A 23 21.40 0.67 -37.67
N SER A 24 20.91 1.55 -38.55
CA SER A 24 19.89 2.58 -38.23
C SER A 24 18.54 1.92 -37.89
N LEU A 25 18.09 0.95 -38.67
CA LEU A 25 16.85 0.20 -38.39
C LEU A 25 16.94 -0.64 -37.11
N THR A 26 18.13 -1.10 -36.72
CA THR A 26 18.34 -1.82 -35.45
C THR A 26 18.56 -0.89 -34.25
N LYS A 27 19.10 0.32 -34.45
CA LYS A 27 19.16 1.35 -33.39
C LYS A 27 17.80 2.00 -33.11
N ASP A 28 16.96 2.17 -34.14
CA ASP A 28 15.63 2.79 -34.00
C ASP A 28 14.49 1.76 -33.75
N GLY A 29 14.74 0.47 -33.98
CA GLY A 29 13.78 -0.63 -33.81
C GLY A 29 13.49 -1.05 -32.36
N PHE A 30 14.16 -0.47 -31.37
CA PHE A 30 13.95 -0.79 -29.94
C PHE A 30 13.40 0.39 -29.10
N LEU A 31 12.91 1.44 -29.76
CA LEU A 31 12.10 2.46 -29.10
C LEU A 31 10.68 1.93 -28.96
N THR A 32 10.44 1.18 -27.87
CA THR A 32 9.08 1.02 -27.30
C THR A 32 8.43 2.41 -27.33
N PHE A 33 7.44 2.64 -28.20
CA PHE A 33 6.79 3.95 -28.37
C PHE A 33 6.41 4.51 -27.00
N ARG A 34 7.19 5.48 -26.52
CA ARG A 34 7.04 6.09 -25.20
C ARG A 34 5.82 6.98 -25.25
N ASN A 35 4.79 6.66 -24.46
CA ASN A 35 3.56 7.45 -24.46
C ASN A 35 3.73 8.68 -23.56
N VAL A 36 4.23 9.77 -24.16
CA VAL A 36 4.52 11.06 -23.52
C VAL A 36 3.36 11.58 -22.66
N ARG A 37 2.11 11.37 -23.13
CA ARG A 37 0.89 11.74 -22.39
C ARG A 37 0.81 11.11 -21.00
N LEU A 38 1.21 9.83 -20.90
CA LEU A 38 1.20 9.12 -19.63
C LEU A 38 2.31 9.63 -18.71
N GLN A 39 3.41 10.14 -19.25
CA GLN A 39 4.49 10.71 -18.44
C GLN A 39 4.07 12.02 -17.78
N TYR A 40 3.35 12.88 -18.49
CA TYR A 40 2.79 14.10 -17.89
C TYR A 40 1.78 13.78 -16.78
N LEU A 41 0.89 12.82 -16.98
CA LEU A 41 -0.03 12.41 -15.92
C LEU A 41 0.69 11.81 -14.72
N ARG A 42 1.74 11.01 -14.93
CA ARG A 42 2.56 10.48 -13.85
C ARG A 42 3.28 11.59 -13.08
N ALA A 43 3.81 12.59 -13.78
CA ALA A 43 4.43 13.76 -13.15
C ALA A 43 3.40 14.53 -12.29
N ALA A 44 2.23 14.83 -12.86
CA ALA A 44 1.16 15.53 -12.16
C ALA A 44 0.65 14.74 -10.94
N ALA A 45 0.50 13.42 -11.07
CA ALA A 45 0.10 12.54 -9.97
C ALA A 45 1.14 12.52 -8.84
N ALA A 46 2.43 12.38 -9.17
CA ALA A 46 3.51 12.41 -8.17
C ALA A 46 3.58 13.76 -7.44
N LEU A 47 3.45 14.87 -8.18
CA LEU A 47 3.44 16.21 -7.60
C LEU A 47 2.21 16.44 -6.71
N SER A 48 1.03 15.96 -7.11
CA SER A 48 -0.18 16.05 -6.28
C SER A 48 -0.01 15.36 -4.92
N VAL A 49 0.60 14.17 -4.91
CA VAL A 49 0.93 13.43 -3.67
C VAL A 49 1.98 14.18 -2.85
N LEU A 50 3.03 14.68 -3.50
CA LEU A 50 4.10 15.43 -2.85
C LEU A 50 3.58 16.71 -2.17
N LEU A 51 2.73 17.49 -2.86
CA LEU A 51 2.16 18.72 -2.33
C LEU A 51 1.36 18.46 -1.05
N TYR A 52 0.52 17.42 -1.05
CA TYR A 52 -0.21 17.00 0.14
C TYR A 52 0.72 16.62 1.30
N HIS A 53 1.71 15.76 1.06
CA HIS A 53 2.60 15.30 2.12
C HIS A 53 3.55 16.39 2.64
N ALA A 54 4.02 17.29 1.76
CA ALA A 54 4.77 18.46 2.19
C ALA A 54 3.94 19.34 3.12
N SER A 55 2.65 19.54 2.83
CA SER A 55 1.74 20.28 3.70
C SER A 55 1.52 19.61 5.07
N VAL A 56 1.36 18.28 5.09
CA VAL A 56 1.26 17.51 6.34
C VAL A 56 2.54 17.62 7.18
N VAL A 57 3.71 17.60 6.54
CA VAL A 57 4.99 17.69 7.24
C VAL A 57 5.19 19.07 7.85
N VAL A 58 4.84 20.14 7.13
CA VAL A 58 4.88 21.51 7.68
C VAL A 58 3.97 21.66 8.89
N GLU A 59 2.73 21.18 8.81
CA GLU A 59 1.79 21.18 9.94
C GLU A 59 2.37 20.41 11.15
N ARG A 60 3.02 19.26 10.91
CA ARG A 60 3.66 18.48 11.99
C ARG A 60 4.86 19.18 12.63
N ILE A 61 5.63 19.95 11.85
CA ILE A 61 6.83 20.64 12.35
C ILE A 61 6.47 21.86 13.19
N ASN A 62 5.54 22.71 12.74
CA ASN A 62 5.28 24.00 13.37
C ASN A 62 3.79 24.31 13.64
N GLY A 63 2.89 23.36 13.41
CA GLY A 63 1.45 23.51 13.68
C GLY A 63 0.68 24.32 12.63
N ASN A 64 1.33 24.82 11.57
CA ASN A 64 0.66 25.63 10.56
C ASN A 64 -0.01 24.79 9.47
N ALA A 65 -1.35 24.77 9.47
CA ALA A 65 -2.15 24.01 8.52
C ALA A 65 -2.48 24.76 7.20
N SER A 66 -1.94 25.97 6.96
CA SER A 66 -2.34 26.81 5.81
C SER A 66 -2.14 26.15 4.44
N PHE A 67 -1.08 25.36 4.26
CA PHE A 67 -0.88 24.60 3.02
C PHE A 67 -1.75 23.35 2.96
N LEU A 68 -2.12 22.78 4.11
CA LEU A 68 -2.96 21.58 4.19
C LEU A 68 -4.42 21.87 3.86
N THR A 69 -4.91 23.09 4.13
CA THR A 69 -6.25 23.51 3.71
C THR A 69 -6.39 23.59 2.19
N VAL A 70 -5.32 23.97 1.49
CA VAL A 70 -5.27 24.04 0.02
C VAL A 70 -4.97 22.67 -0.58
N PHE A 71 -3.86 22.06 -0.14
CA PHE A 71 -3.38 20.76 -0.59
C PHE A 71 -3.78 19.66 0.40
N GLY A 72 -5.08 19.54 0.68
CA GLY A 72 -5.62 18.55 1.60
C GLY A 72 -5.55 17.11 1.10
N GLY A 73 -6.06 16.18 1.90
CA GLY A 73 -6.01 14.73 1.62
C GLY A 73 -6.58 14.29 0.28
N PHE A 74 -7.43 15.13 -0.35
CA PHE A 74 -7.91 14.89 -1.71
C PHE A 74 -6.77 14.78 -2.72
N TRP A 75 -5.77 15.67 -2.64
CA TRP A 75 -4.68 15.70 -3.63
C TRP A 75 -3.75 14.51 -3.49
N GLY A 76 -3.51 14.04 -2.27
CA GLY A 76 -2.83 12.77 -2.02
C GLY A 76 -3.59 11.60 -2.62
N ALA A 77 -4.89 11.49 -2.29
CA ALA A 77 -5.71 10.39 -2.78
C ALA A 77 -5.95 10.43 -4.31
N TYR A 78 -6.05 11.62 -4.89
CA TYR A 78 -6.21 11.83 -6.33
C TYR A 78 -4.97 11.39 -7.09
N GLY A 79 -3.77 11.78 -6.65
CA GLY A 79 -2.53 11.33 -7.29
C GLY A 79 -2.39 9.80 -7.25
N VAL A 80 -2.69 9.16 -6.12
CA VAL A 80 -2.71 7.69 -6.01
C VAL A 80 -3.74 7.06 -6.95
N ALA A 81 -4.97 7.60 -6.99
CA ALA A 81 -6.02 7.11 -7.89
C ALA A 81 -5.64 7.26 -9.38
N VAL A 82 -4.93 8.33 -9.76
CA VAL A 82 -4.41 8.51 -11.12
C VAL A 82 -3.35 7.45 -11.43
N PHE A 83 -2.41 7.18 -10.52
CA PHE A 83 -1.45 6.08 -10.70
C PHE A 83 -2.14 4.72 -10.89
N PHE A 84 -3.17 4.45 -10.09
CA PHE A 84 -3.94 3.21 -10.18
C PHE A 84 -4.69 3.09 -11.51
N ALA A 85 -5.35 4.17 -11.98
CA ALA A 85 -6.01 4.19 -13.28
C ALA A 85 -5.02 4.05 -14.45
N LEU A 86 -3.85 4.68 -14.37
CA LEU A 86 -2.77 4.50 -15.36
C LEU A 86 -2.24 3.07 -15.38
N SER A 87 -2.02 2.47 -14.21
CA SER A 87 -1.56 1.09 -14.08
C SER A 87 -2.59 0.12 -14.64
N GLY A 88 -3.88 0.34 -14.33
CA GLY A 88 -5.01 -0.37 -14.92
C GLY A 88 -4.99 -0.31 -16.46
N TYR A 89 -4.92 0.90 -17.03
CA TYR A 89 -4.85 1.13 -18.48
C TYR A 89 -3.71 0.35 -19.13
N LEU A 90 -2.50 0.45 -18.56
CA LEU A 90 -1.32 -0.26 -19.07
C LEU A 90 -1.49 -1.78 -18.99
N MET A 91 -2.04 -2.32 -17.88
CA MET A 91 -2.27 -3.76 -17.77
C MET A 91 -3.33 -4.27 -18.75
N GLY A 92 -4.34 -3.46 -19.07
CA GLY A 92 -5.36 -3.79 -20.07
C GLY A 92 -4.79 -4.01 -21.48
N GLU A 93 -3.69 -3.33 -21.82
CA GLU A 93 -2.95 -3.56 -23.06
C GLU A 93 -1.97 -4.73 -22.94
N LEU A 94 -1.23 -4.81 -21.82
CA LEU A 94 -0.15 -5.79 -21.65
C LEU A 94 -0.64 -7.23 -21.49
N ILE A 95 -1.76 -7.46 -20.80
CA ILE A 95 -2.28 -8.82 -20.55
C ILE A 95 -2.64 -9.57 -21.83
N GLN A 96 -3.00 -8.85 -22.89
CA GLN A 96 -3.35 -9.45 -24.18
C GLN A 96 -2.10 -9.74 -25.01
N ARG A 97 -1.01 -8.99 -24.79
CA ARG A 97 0.21 -9.03 -25.60
C ARG A 97 1.26 -9.99 -25.04
N ASP A 98 1.47 -9.96 -23.73
CA ASP A 98 2.60 -10.63 -23.08
C ASP A 98 2.21 -12.03 -22.58
N ASP A 99 3.16 -12.97 -22.62
CA ASP A 99 3.04 -14.27 -21.94
C ASP A 99 2.89 -14.08 -20.42
N PRO A 100 2.08 -14.88 -19.69
CA PRO A 100 1.83 -14.68 -18.26
C PRO A 100 3.09 -14.69 -17.38
N ALA A 101 4.08 -15.54 -17.69
CA ALA A 101 5.32 -15.58 -16.92
C ALA A 101 6.17 -14.33 -17.17
N ARG A 102 6.30 -13.95 -18.45
CA ARG A 102 7.01 -12.71 -18.81
C ARG A 102 6.31 -11.47 -18.24
N PHE A 103 4.97 -11.43 -18.25
CA PHE A 103 4.17 -10.38 -17.63
C PHE A 103 4.52 -10.24 -16.15
N MET A 104 4.38 -11.32 -15.38
CA MET A 104 4.60 -11.30 -13.92
C MET A 104 6.02 -10.86 -13.57
N VAL A 105 7.04 -11.49 -14.18
CA VAL A 105 8.45 -11.15 -13.89
C VAL A 105 8.77 -9.70 -14.30
N SER A 106 8.20 -9.20 -15.40
CA SER A 106 8.38 -7.81 -15.81
C SER A 106 7.77 -6.82 -14.82
N ARG A 107 6.70 -7.21 -14.10
CA ARG A 107 6.12 -6.40 -13.03
C ARG A 107 6.96 -6.44 -11.75
N LEU A 108 7.47 -7.61 -11.37
CA LEU A 108 8.38 -7.76 -10.22
C LEU A 108 9.60 -6.84 -10.36
N VAL A 109 10.25 -6.90 -11.52
CA VAL A 109 11.41 -6.07 -11.85
C VAL A 109 11.09 -4.58 -11.89
N ARG A 110 9.84 -4.20 -12.19
CA ARG A 110 9.45 -2.78 -12.22
C ARG A 110 9.26 -2.21 -10.82
N ILE A 111 8.84 -3.03 -9.85
CA ILE A 111 8.52 -2.58 -8.48
C ILE A 111 9.67 -2.84 -7.51
N TYR A 112 10.13 -4.09 -7.38
CA TYR A 112 11.01 -4.47 -6.28
C TYR A 112 12.41 -3.84 -6.33
N PRO A 113 13.17 -3.91 -7.44
CA PRO A 113 14.52 -3.35 -7.47
C PRO A 113 14.59 -1.86 -7.08
N PRO A 114 13.79 -0.96 -7.68
CA PRO A 114 13.76 0.45 -7.26
C PRO A 114 13.24 0.67 -5.83
N MET A 115 12.24 -0.09 -5.37
CA MET A 115 11.77 -0.03 -3.99
C MET A 115 12.87 -0.44 -2.99
N LEU A 116 13.54 -1.57 -3.22
CA LEU A 116 14.61 -2.06 -2.36
C LEU A 116 15.80 -1.10 -2.34
N LEU A 117 16.13 -0.48 -3.47
CA LEU A 117 17.14 0.58 -3.53
C LEU A 117 16.75 1.75 -2.60
N ALA A 118 15.51 2.23 -2.67
CA ALA A 118 15.03 3.30 -1.79
C ALA A 118 15.07 2.88 -0.31
N VAL A 119 14.63 1.65 0.03
CA VAL A 119 14.71 1.12 1.40
C VAL A 119 16.15 1.11 1.92
N VAL A 120 17.11 0.61 1.13
CA VAL A 120 18.52 0.58 1.55
C VAL A 120 19.06 1.99 1.77
N ILE A 121 18.79 2.92 0.84
CA ILE A 121 19.24 4.32 0.96
C ILE A 121 18.70 4.96 2.24
N PHE A 122 17.39 4.85 2.50
CA PHE A 122 16.79 5.48 3.68
C PHE A 122 17.07 4.73 4.97
N TRP A 123 17.31 3.42 4.92
CA TRP A 123 17.79 2.67 6.07
C TRP A 123 19.17 3.15 6.53
N VAL A 124 20.10 3.35 5.59
CA VAL A 124 21.41 3.95 5.88
C VAL A 124 21.25 5.40 6.36
N ALA A 125 20.39 6.20 5.72
CA ALA A 125 20.20 7.60 6.09
C ALA A 125 19.59 7.76 7.50
N PHE A 126 18.59 6.96 7.85
CA PHE A 126 18.01 6.96 9.20
C PHE A 126 18.99 6.46 10.25
N PHE A 127 19.75 5.40 9.94
CA PHE A 127 20.82 4.93 10.83
C PHE A 127 21.86 6.03 11.09
N ALA A 128 22.34 6.71 10.05
CA ALA A 128 23.29 7.81 10.16
C ALA A 128 22.73 9.01 10.95
N ALA A 129 21.42 9.22 10.90
CA ALA A 129 20.71 10.26 11.65
C ALA A 129 20.35 9.85 13.09
N GLY A 130 20.71 8.64 13.55
CA GLY A 130 20.42 8.15 14.90
C GLY A 130 19.03 7.56 15.09
N PHE A 131 18.29 7.30 14.00
CA PHE A 131 16.96 6.68 14.03
C PHE A 131 17.03 5.22 13.59
N LEU A 132 16.83 4.28 14.52
CA LEU A 132 16.71 2.87 14.18
C LEU A 132 15.27 2.55 13.78
N ARG A 133 15.05 2.37 12.47
CA ARG A 133 13.77 1.89 11.92
C ARG A 133 13.90 0.43 11.50
N SER A 134 13.03 -0.43 12.03
CA SER A 134 12.96 -1.85 11.66
C SER A 134 12.37 -2.03 10.26
N ILE A 135 12.80 -3.09 9.58
CA ILE A 135 12.23 -3.51 8.30
C ILE A 135 11.33 -4.73 8.56
N ASP A 136 10.06 -4.64 8.13
CA ASP A 136 9.15 -5.79 8.13
C ASP A 136 9.30 -6.58 6.82
N PRO A 137 9.83 -7.83 6.83
CA PRO A 137 9.98 -8.63 5.62
C PRO A 137 8.67 -8.95 4.91
N ILE A 138 7.55 -9.03 5.65
CA ILE A 138 6.23 -9.27 5.05
C ILE A 138 5.73 -7.98 4.40
N GLY A 139 6.00 -6.82 5.01
CA GLY A 139 5.76 -5.51 4.41
C GLY A 139 6.50 -5.34 3.08
N LEU A 140 7.76 -5.77 3.01
CA LEU A 140 8.55 -5.76 1.76
C LEU A 140 7.99 -6.69 0.68
N LEU A 141 7.31 -7.77 1.04
CA LEU A 141 6.66 -8.66 0.08
C LEU A 141 5.45 -8.00 -0.59
N LEU A 142 4.86 -6.95 -0.01
CA LEU A 142 3.66 -6.27 -0.52
C LEU A 142 2.44 -7.20 -0.63
N ALA A 143 2.40 -8.27 0.16
CA ALA A 143 1.24 -9.16 0.24
C ALA A 143 0.13 -8.52 1.11
N PRO A 144 -1.17 -8.73 0.80
CA PRO A 144 -2.28 -8.22 1.59
C PRO A 144 -2.41 -9.01 2.90
N ALA A 145 -1.52 -8.69 3.84
CA ALA A 145 -1.31 -9.41 5.10
C ALA A 145 -1.77 -8.57 6.32
N GLY A 146 -2.71 -7.65 6.10
CA GLY A 146 -3.28 -6.77 7.11
C GLY A 146 -2.33 -5.63 7.50
N SER A 147 -2.47 -5.14 8.74
CA SER A 147 -1.64 -4.07 9.27
C SER A 147 -0.16 -4.49 9.33
N ARG A 148 0.70 -3.72 8.66
CA ARG A 148 2.15 -3.90 8.55
C ARG A 148 2.85 -2.55 8.67
N ASP A 149 4.11 -2.57 9.08
CA ASP A 149 4.96 -1.39 9.05
C ASP A 149 5.62 -1.27 7.68
N TYR A 150 5.25 -0.23 6.93
CA TYR A 150 5.83 0.07 5.63
C TYR A 150 6.95 1.10 5.81
N PHE A 151 8.15 0.72 5.41
CA PHE A 151 9.39 1.41 5.76
C PHE A 151 9.46 2.84 5.19
N LEU A 152 9.05 3.03 3.94
CA LEU A 152 8.97 4.30 3.22
C LEU A 152 7.61 5.01 3.44
N ALA A 153 6.73 4.47 4.28
CA ALA A 153 5.37 4.95 4.60
C ALA A 153 4.36 5.02 3.44
N VAL A 154 4.76 4.75 2.20
CA VAL A 154 3.93 4.88 0.98
C VAL A 154 3.71 3.55 0.27
N GLU A 155 4.46 2.51 0.65
CA GLU A 155 4.43 1.20 -0.02
C GLU A 155 3.09 0.48 0.13
N TRP A 156 2.26 0.87 1.10
CA TRP A 156 0.93 0.30 1.30
C TRP A 156 0.07 0.35 0.03
N THR A 157 0.25 1.36 -0.85
CA THR A 157 -0.47 1.42 -2.13
C THR A 157 0.01 0.35 -3.12
N LEU A 158 1.29 -0.04 -3.05
CA LEU A 158 1.89 -1.05 -3.92
C LEU A 158 1.37 -2.45 -3.58
N VAL A 159 0.79 -2.66 -2.39
CA VAL A 159 0.07 -3.91 -2.04
C VAL A 159 -1.09 -4.14 -2.99
N TYR A 160 -1.87 -3.10 -3.28
CA TYR A 160 -2.97 -3.16 -4.24
C TYR A 160 -2.46 -3.43 -5.65
N GLU A 161 -1.41 -2.72 -6.07
CA GLU A 161 -0.82 -2.90 -7.40
C GLU A 161 -0.23 -4.30 -7.60
N MET A 162 0.51 -4.83 -6.61
CA MET A 162 1.09 -6.17 -6.69
C MET A 162 0.02 -7.25 -6.66
N SER A 163 -0.99 -7.11 -5.79
CA SER A 163 -2.14 -8.03 -5.75
C SER A 163 -2.87 -8.05 -7.08
N TYR A 164 -3.08 -6.89 -7.69
CA TYR A 164 -3.68 -6.76 -9.01
C TYR A 164 -2.85 -7.49 -10.09
N TYR A 165 -1.53 -7.33 -10.08
CA TYR A 165 -0.64 -8.04 -11.00
C TYR A 165 -0.66 -9.56 -10.80
N VAL A 166 -0.68 -10.04 -9.56
CA VAL A 166 -0.78 -11.46 -9.23
C VAL A 166 -2.11 -12.04 -9.73
N ILE A 167 -3.23 -11.35 -9.53
CA ILE A 167 -4.56 -11.77 -10.02
C ILE A 167 -4.56 -11.89 -11.55
N LEU A 168 -4.03 -10.89 -12.26
CA LEU A 168 -3.95 -10.93 -13.72
C LEU A 168 -2.99 -12.03 -14.24
N ALA A 169 -1.87 -12.26 -13.56
CA ALA A 169 -0.95 -13.33 -13.89
C ALA A 169 -1.59 -14.71 -13.70
N LEU A 170 -2.31 -14.92 -12.58
CA LEU A 170 -3.08 -16.14 -12.32
C LEU A 170 -4.14 -16.38 -13.40
N LEU A 171 -4.89 -15.33 -13.79
CA LEU A 171 -5.87 -15.41 -14.88
C LEU A 171 -5.20 -15.79 -16.21
N GLY A 172 -4.00 -15.23 -16.47
CA GLY A 172 -3.18 -15.57 -17.62
C GLY A 172 -2.73 -17.02 -17.63
N PHE A 173 -2.17 -17.52 -16.53
CA PHE A 173 -1.74 -18.92 -16.37
C PHE A 173 -2.90 -19.91 -16.46
N ALA A 174 -4.10 -19.53 -16.02
CA ALA A 174 -5.31 -20.33 -16.16
C ALA A 174 -5.87 -20.36 -17.60
N GLY A 175 -5.27 -19.62 -18.55
CA GLY A 175 -5.78 -19.52 -19.92
C GLY A 175 -7.06 -18.69 -20.06
N LEU A 176 -7.44 -17.94 -19.02
CA LEU A 176 -8.70 -17.21 -18.92
C LEU A 176 -8.58 -15.71 -19.29
N ARG A 177 -7.46 -15.28 -19.87
CA ARG A 177 -7.20 -13.88 -20.25
C ARG A 177 -8.27 -13.23 -21.12
N ARG A 178 -9.02 -14.01 -21.92
CA ARG A 178 -10.14 -13.52 -22.74
C ARG A 178 -11.31 -12.99 -21.91
N PHE A 179 -11.44 -13.46 -20.66
CA PHE A 179 -12.46 -13.04 -19.73
C PHE A 179 -12.00 -11.90 -18.81
N ALA A 180 -10.79 -11.35 -19.00
CA ALA A 180 -10.26 -10.33 -18.09
C ALA A 180 -11.15 -9.08 -17.99
N SER A 181 -11.74 -8.63 -19.11
CA SER A 181 -12.68 -7.50 -19.09
C SER A 181 -13.98 -7.84 -18.35
N TRP A 182 -14.46 -9.08 -18.47
CA TRP A 182 -15.62 -9.55 -17.70
C TRP A 182 -15.30 -9.63 -16.20
N LEU A 183 -14.14 -10.18 -15.84
CA LEU A 183 -13.66 -10.20 -14.45
C LEU A 183 -13.62 -8.79 -13.86
N ALA A 184 -13.04 -7.82 -14.58
CA ALA A 184 -12.99 -6.43 -14.13
C ALA A 184 -14.39 -5.82 -13.96
N ALA A 185 -15.31 -6.07 -14.90
CA ALA A 185 -16.70 -5.58 -14.80
C ALA A 185 -17.46 -6.22 -13.62
N CYS A 186 -17.33 -7.53 -13.42
CA CYS A 186 -17.92 -8.24 -12.28
C CYS A 186 -17.34 -7.74 -10.95
N TRP A 187 -16.04 -7.45 -10.91
CA TRP A 187 -15.37 -6.93 -9.72
C TRP A 187 -15.83 -5.49 -9.41
N ILE A 188 -15.98 -4.63 -10.43
CA ILE A 188 -16.61 -3.31 -10.24
C ILE A 188 -18.02 -3.46 -9.67
N ALA A 189 -18.84 -4.34 -10.26
CA ALA A 189 -20.20 -4.58 -9.78
C ALA A 189 -20.22 -5.06 -8.32
N LEU A 190 -19.31 -5.96 -7.93
CA LEU A 190 -19.15 -6.41 -6.55
C LEU A 190 -18.88 -5.22 -5.60
N ILE A 191 -17.92 -4.36 -5.94
CA ILE A 191 -17.57 -3.19 -5.12
C ILE A 191 -18.79 -2.24 -5.01
N LEU A 192 -19.50 -1.99 -6.11
CA LEU A 192 -20.70 -1.13 -6.10
C LEU A 192 -21.82 -1.71 -5.24
N VAL A 193 -22.04 -3.03 -5.25
CA VAL A 193 -23.03 -3.69 -4.40
C VAL A 193 -22.65 -3.56 -2.92
N VAL A 194 -21.37 -3.71 -2.58
CA VAL A 194 -20.90 -3.54 -1.19
C VAL A 194 -21.05 -2.09 -0.75
N LEU A 195 -20.65 -1.12 -1.58
CA LEU A 195 -20.83 0.31 -1.32
C LEU A 195 -22.30 0.69 -1.11
N ALA A 196 -23.21 0.09 -1.89
CA ALA A 196 -24.64 0.35 -1.76
C ALA A 196 -25.26 -0.23 -0.48
N LYS A 197 -24.71 -1.36 0.03
CA LYS A 197 -25.22 -2.05 1.23
C LYS A 197 -24.65 -1.50 2.54
N ASP A 198 -23.32 -1.41 2.61
CA ASP A 198 -22.59 -1.10 3.83
C ASP A 198 -22.25 0.40 3.95
N GLY A 199 -22.61 1.20 2.93
CA GLY A 199 -22.17 2.58 2.81
C GLY A 199 -20.68 2.70 2.51
N LEU A 200 -20.13 3.90 2.69
CA LEU A 200 -18.79 4.29 2.23
C LEU A 200 -17.61 3.78 3.09
N VAL A 201 -17.85 2.88 4.08
CA VAL A 201 -17.02 2.83 5.31
C VAL A 201 -15.91 1.77 5.31
N ARG A 202 -15.78 0.92 4.29
CA ARG A 202 -14.67 -0.08 4.24
C ARG A 202 -13.56 0.36 3.28
N ASP A 203 -12.81 1.37 3.69
CA ASP A 203 -11.50 1.67 3.09
C ASP A 203 -10.42 1.44 4.16
N GLU A 204 -10.18 0.16 4.46
CA GLU A 204 -9.02 -0.22 5.26
C GLU A 204 -7.81 -0.13 4.34
N THR A 205 -6.93 0.85 4.58
CA THR A 205 -5.74 1.06 3.75
C THR A 205 -4.81 -0.16 3.74
N LEU A 206 -4.93 -1.05 4.74
CA LEU A 206 -4.09 -2.24 4.95
C LEU A 206 -4.94 -3.52 4.98
N PRO A 207 -5.50 -3.95 3.84
CA PRO A 207 -6.48 -5.02 3.79
C PRO A 207 -5.84 -6.39 4.00
N LEU A 208 -6.62 -7.32 4.54
CA LEU A 208 -6.34 -8.75 4.43
C LEU A 208 -6.70 -9.25 3.00
N LEU A 209 -6.21 -10.44 2.64
CA LEU A 209 -6.45 -11.05 1.33
C LEU A 209 -7.94 -11.11 0.97
N SER A 210 -8.79 -11.46 1.93
CA SER A 210 -10.21 -11.62 1.73
C SER A 210 -10.98 -10.29 1.68
N GLU A 211 -10.39 -9.21 2.18
CA GLU A 211 -10.98 -7.87 2.22
C GLU A 211 -10.57 -7.04 1.02
N LEU A 212 -9.40 -7.34 0.45
CA LEU A 212 -8.83 -6.63 -0.68
C LEU A 212 -9.81 -6.49 -1.86
N PRO A 213 -10.55 -7.53 -2.31
CA PRO A 213 -11.48 -7.39 -3.42
C PRO A 213 -12.65 -6.42 -3.15
N LEU A 214 -12.94 -6.10 -1.90
CA LEU A 214 -14.06 -5.25 -1.51
C LEU A 214 -13.68 -3.78 -1.40
N GLN A 215 -12.37 -3.46 -1.43
CA GLN A 215 -11.89 -2.09 -1.25
C GLN A 215 -12.20 -1.23 -2.48
N ALA A 216 -12.85 -0.09 -2.25
CA ALA A 216 -13.21 0.86 -3.31
C ALA A 216 -12.00 1.53 -3.96
N ILE A 217 -10.84 1.53 -3.30
CA ILE A 217 -9.56 1.98 -3.87
C ILE A 217 -9.12 1.16 -5.11
N ASN A 218 -9.70 -0.02 -5.36
CA ASN A 218 -9.46 -0.79 -6.58
C ASN A 218 -10.19 -0.22 -7.81
N LEU A 219 -11.23 0.60 -7.63
CA LEU A 219 -12.06 1.10 -8.75
C LEU A 219 -11.24 1.79 -9.86
N PRO A 220 -10.26 2.68 -9.55
CA PRO A 220 -9.41 3.26 -10.58
C PRO A 220 -8.64 2.22 -11.39
N PHE A 221 -8.08 1.17 -10.77
CA PHE A 221 -7.43 0.07 -11.50
C PHE A 221 -8.38 -0.61 -12.48
N LEU A 222 -9.56 -0.99 -12.00
CA LEU A 222 -10.52 -1.78 -12.76
C LEU A 222 -11.12 -1.00 -13.92
N VAL A 223 -11.49 0.26 -13.69
CA VAL A 223 -12.01 1.12 -14.77
C VAL A 223 -10.88 1.50 -15.73
N GLY A 224 -9.69 1.82 -15.19
CA GLY A 224 -8.47 2.01 -15.98
C GLY A 224 -8.20 0.87 -16.94
N PHE A 225 -8.32 -0.38 -16.49
CA PHE A 225 -8.17 -1.59 -17.29
C PHE A 225 -9.16 -1.71 -18.45
N LEU A 226 -10.37 -1.17 -18.30
CA LEU A 226 -11.37 -1.15 -19.36
C LEU A 226 -11.16 -0.02 -20.37
N LEU A 227 -10.44 1.05 -20.02
CA LEU A 227 -10.22 2.21 -20.90
C LEU A 227 -9.65 1.87 -22.29
N PRO A 228 -8.68 0.95 -22.48
CA PRO A 228 -8.23 0.58 -23.83
C PRO A 228 -9.36 0.01 -24.70
N VAL A 229 -10.26 -0.78 -24.13
CA VAL A 229 -11.42 -1.34 -24.85
C VAL A 229 -12.41 -0.24 -25.20
N LEU A 230 -12.72 0.64 -24.25
CA LEU A 230 -13.62 1.78 -24.44
C LEU A 230 -13.08 2.76 -25.49
N ALA A 231 -11.77 3.00 -25.49
CA ALA A 231 -11.09 3.83 -26.48
C ALA A 231 -11.19 3.23 -27.89
N ARG A 232 -10.93 1.92 -28.05
CA ARG A 232 -11.07 1.21 -29.33
C ARG A 232 -12.50 1.22 -29.87
N ARG A 233 -13.49 1.12 -28.98
CA ARG A 233 -14.93 1.22 -29.32
C ARG A 233 -15.41 2.66 -29.57
N ARG A 234 -14.54 3.67 -29.43
CA ARG A 234 -14.86 5.10 -29.56
C ARG A 234 -15.91 5.61 -28.56
N TRP A 235 -16.03 4.96 -27.40
CA TRP A 235 -16.96 5.38 -26.34
C TRP A 235 -16.42 6.55 -25.50
N LEU A 236 -15.15 6.90 -25.67
CA LEU A 236 -14.56 8.07 -25.02
C LEU A 236 -14.73 9.31 -25.91
N PRO A 237 -15.51 10.33 -25.51
CA PRO A 237 -15.75 11.50 -26.35
C PRO A 237 -14.47 12.32 -26.54
N PRO A 238 -14.29 12.98 -27.71
CA PRO A 238 -13.26 14.01 -27.84
C PRO A 238 -13.57 15.17 -26.90
N GLY A 239 -12.54 15.86 -26.41
CA GLY A 239 -12.73 16.99 -25.49
C GLY A 239 -13.03 16.62 -24.04
N LEU A 240 -12.94 15.34 -23.65
CA LEU A 240 -13.19 14.89 -22.26
C LEU A 240 -12.36 15.66 -21.20
N TRP A 241 -11.22 16.24 -21.59
CA TRP A 241 -10.41 17.11 -20.74
C TRP A 241 -11.17 18.36 -20.25
N LEU A 242 -12.12 18.88 -21.04
CA LEU A 242 -13.00 20.01 -20.68
C LEU A 242 -13.88 19.70 -19.48
N VAL A 243 -14.18 18.42 -19.24
CA VAL A 243 -14.95 17.97 -18.07
C VAL A 243 -14.01 17.48 -16.97
N ALA A 244 -12.96 16.73 -17.32
CA ALA A 244 -12.06 16.13 -16.34
C ALA A 244 -11.31 17.16 -15.48
N ILE A 245 -10.84 18.27 -16.07
CA ILE A 245 -10.11 19.31 -15.33
C ILE A 245 -11.03 20.04 -14.34
N PRO A 246 -12.18 20.60 -14.76
CA PRO A 246 -13.13 21.20 -13.81
C PRO A 246 -13.65 20.21 -12.78
N ALA A 247 -13.93 18.95 -13.15
CA ALA A 247 -14.38 17.93 -12.21
C ALA A 247 -13.33 17.65 -11.13
N THR A 248 -12.04 17.65 -11.48
CA THR A 248 -10.95 17.50 -10.50
C THR A 248 -10.90 18.68 -9.53
N ALA A 249 -10.92 19.91 -10.06
CA ALA A 249 -10.91 21.12 -9.24
C ALA A 249 -12.16 21.21 -8.33
N ALA A 250 -13.33 20.92 -8.88
CA ALA A 250 -14.60 20.89 -8.15
C ALA A 250 -14.61 19.80 -7.08
N ALA A 251 -14.13 18.59 -7.37
CA ALA A 251 -14.11 17.49 -6.39
C ALA A 251 -13.24 17.79 -5.17
N ALA A 252 -12.15 18.55 -5.34
CA ALA A 252 -11.29 18.97 -4.24
C ALA A 252 -12.06 19.78 -3.19
N TYR A 253 -12.90 20.73 -3.63
CA TYR A 253 -13.47 21.77 -2.76
C TYR A 253 -14.99 21.73 -2.58
N LEU A 254 -15.74 21.15 -3.53
CA LEU A 254 -17.21 21.17 -3.55
C LEU A 254 -17.84 19.84 -3.13
N ILE A 255 -17.14 18.72 -3.32
CA ILE A 255 -17.66 17.40 -2.95
C ILE A 255 -17.27 17.08 -1.50
N PRO A 256 -18.24 17.00 -0.57
CA PRO A 256 -17.97 16.55 0.79
C PRO A 256 -17.77 15.03 0.82
N GLY A 257 -17.13 14.54 1.89
CA GLY A 257 -16.93 13.11 2.13
C GLY A 257 -15.46 12.69 2.10
N ASP A 258 -15.25 11.38 2.15
CA ASP A 258 -13.92 10.79 2.21
C ASP A 258 -13.06 11.21 0.99
N PRO A 259 -11.84 11.73 1.21
CA PRO A 259 -10.98 12.19 0.12
C PRO A 259 -10.63 11.14 -0.94
N ARG A 260 -10.54 9.86 -0.57
CA ARG A 260 -10.24 8.77 -1.50
C ARG A 260 -11.43 8.47 -2.38
N MET A 261 -12.63 8.45 -1.82
CA MET A 261 -13.83 8.16 -2.59
C MET A 261 -14.12 9.25 -3.62
N LYS A 262 -14.03 10.52 -3.22
CA LYS A 262 -14.28 11.63 -4.14
C LYS A 262 -13.18 11.82 -5.19
N SER A 263 -12.01 11.20 -5.03
CA SER A 263 -10.92 11.28 -6.01
C SER A 263 -11.01 10.23 -7.13
N VAL A 264 -11.76 9.13 -6.93
CA VAL A 264 -11.88 8.01 -7.88
C VAL A 264 -12.36 8.48 -9.25
N ILE A 265 -13.51 9.18 -9.31
CA ILE A 265 -14.11 9.61 -10.58
C ILE A 265 -13.23 10.62 -11.30
N PRO A 266 -12.77 11.73 -10.68
CA PRO A 266 -11.84 12.65 -11.32
C PRO A 266 -10.57 11.99 -11.88
N ALA A 267 -9.98 11.06 -11.13
CA ALA A 267 -8.78 10.33 -11.56
C ALA A 267 -9.03 9.46 -12.79
N ILE A 268 -10.15 8.75 -12.84
CA ILE A 268 -10.55 7.98 -14.02
C ILE A 268 -10.78 8.90 -15.22
N LEU A 269 -11.49 10.02 -15.01
CA LEU A 269 -11.80 10.97 -16.08
C LEU A 269 -10.54 11.61 -16.67
N ILE A 270 -9.56 12.00 -15.85
CA ILE A 270 -8.34 12.62 -16.37
C ILE A 270 -7.48 11.62 -17.17
N VAL A 271 -7.43 10.36 -16.73
CA VAL A 271 -6.73 9.31 -17.48
C VAL A 271 -7.45 9.00 -18.79
N ALA A 272 -8.79 8.86 -18.75
CA ALA A 272 -9.61 8.67 -19.94
C ALA A 272 -9.45 9.84 -20.94
N ALA A 273 -9.37 11.08 -20.44
CA ALA A 273 -9.12 12.26 -21.25
C ALA A 273 -7.73 12.20 -21.91
N ALA A 274 -6.68 11.86 -21.17
CA ALA A 274 -5.32 11.77 -21.69
C ALA A 274 -5.13 10.65 -22.73
N VAL A 275 -5.90 9.56 -22.64
CA VAL A 275 -5.91 8.52 -23.69
C VAL A 275 -6.40 9.08 -25.03
N ARG A 276 -7.31 10.06 -25.00
CA ARG A 276 -7.95 10.67 -26.18
C ARG A 276 -7.31 11.96 -26.68
N THR A 277 -6.52 12.65 -25.88
CA THR A 277 -5.85 13.88 -26.33
C THR A 277 -4.79 13.56 -27.39
N PRO A 278 -4.62 14.41 -28.43
CA PRO A 278 -3.55 14.25 -29.40
C PRO A 278 -2.18 14.16 -28.73
N LYS A 279 -1.21 13.51 -29.38
CA LYS A 279 0.15 13.43 -28.84
C LYS A 279 0.72 14.85 -28.72
N PRO A 280 1.07 15.30 -27.50
CA PRO A 280 1.77 16.56 -27.34
C PRO A 280 3.15 16.47 -27.98
N THR A 281 3.63 17.55 -28.58
CA THR A 281 4.98 17.65 -29.12
C THR A 281 5.96 17.90 -27.96
N PRO A 282 6.97 17.03 -27.73
CA PRO A 282 7.95 17.21 -26.66
C PRO A 282 8.90 18.40 -26.85
N GLU A 283 8.85 19.04 -28.02
CA GLU A 283 9.83 20.04 -28.49
C GLU A 283 9.83 21.34 -27.67
N THR A 284 8.83 21.55 -26.81
CA THR A 284 8.79 22.70 -25.89
C THR A 284 9.58 22.40 -24.61
N ALA A 285 10.21 23.43 -24.03
CA ALA A 285 10.91 23.30 -22.75
C ALA A 285 10.00 22.73 -21.63
N PHE A 286 8.73 23.15 -21.60
CA PHE A 286 7.72 22.59 -20.71
C PHE A 286 7.48 21.09 -20.93
N GLY A 287 7.47 20.65 -22.20
CA GLY A 287 7.33 19.25 -22.54
C GLY A 287 8.51 18.41 -22.06
N MET A 288 9.73 18.90 -22.27
CA MET A 288 10.94 18.23 -21.79
C MET A 288 10.98 18.09 -20.25
N ILE A 289 10.57 19.13 -19.52
CA ILE A 289 10.49 19.11 -18.05
C ILE A 289 9.47 18.06 -17.60
N GLY A 290 8.27 18.07 -18.17
CA GLY A 290 7.22 17.13 -17.80
C GLY A 290 7.59 15.66 -18.09
N GLU A 291 8.33 15.39 -19.17
CA GLU A 291 8.86 14.05 -19.45
C GLU A 291 9.88 13.59 -18.40
N ARG A 292 10.82 14.48 -18.02
CA ARG A 292 11.82 14.18 -16.99
C ARG A 292 11.19 13.93 -15.62
N LEU A 293 10.21 14.74 -15.24
CA LEU A 293 9.44 14.53 -14.01
C LEU A 293 8.60 13.25 -14.09
N GLY A 294 8.06 12.91 -15.26
CA GLY A 294 7.36 11.66 -15.51
C GLY A 294 8.28 10.45 -15.32
N ASP A 295 9.50 10.50 -15.82
CA ASP A 295 10.51 9.46 -15.60
C ASP A 295 10.88 9.32 -14.12
N ALA A 296 11.08 10.46 -13.43
CA ALA A 296 11.40 10.48 -12.01
C ALA A 296 10.20 10.17 -11.10
N SER A 297 8.97 10.11 -11.63
CA SER A 297 7.73 9.99 -10.84
C SER A 297 7.74 8.83 -9.85
N TYR A 298 8.36 7.70 -10.21
CA TYR A 298 8.39 6.53 -9.32
C TYR A 298 9.42 6.68 -8.20
N MET A 299 10.60 7.23 -8.49
CA MET A 299 11.56 7.61 -7.45
C MET A 299 10.99 8.69 -6.53
N LEU A 300 10.29 9.68 -7.10
CA LEU A 300 9.61 10.71 -6.33
C LEU A 300 8.56 10.11 -5.41
N TYR A 301 7.77 9.19 -5.93
CA TYR A 301 6.79 8.46 -5.14
C TYR A 301 7.44 7.71 -3.96
N LEU A 302 8.49 6.93 -4.18
CA LEU A 302 9.13 6.13 -3.13
C LEU A 302 9.91 6.96 -2.10
N CYS A 303 10.55 8.04 -2.54
CA CYS A 303 11.54 8.73 -1.72
C CYS A 303 10.99 9.94 -0.96
N HIS A 304 9.89 10.56 -1.39
CA HIS A 304 9.45 11.84 -0.80
C HIS A 304 9.13 11.73 0.69
N MET A 305 8.37 10.73 1.13
CA MET A 305 7.98 10.59 2.54
C MET A 305 9.15 10.33 3.50
N PRO A 306 10.03 9.35 3.27
CA PRO A 306 11.18 9.13 4.16
C PRO A 306 12.16 10.32 4.10
N LEU A 307 12.32 10.97 2.94
CA LEU A 307 13.10 12.20 2.84
C LEU A 307 12.47 13.34 3.63
N MET A 308 11.15 13.51 3.58
CA MET A 308 10.43 14.51 4.36
C MET A 308 10.50 14.24 5.85
N THR A 309 10.51 12.96 6.24
CA THR A 309 10.71 12.55 7.64
C THR A 309 12.10 12.98 8.10
N LEU A 310 13.13 12.67 7.33
CA LEU A 310 14.51 13.09 7.63
C LEU A 310 14.64 14.62 7.66
N PHE A 311 14.08 15.32 6.68
CA PHE A 311 14.03 16.77 6.62
C PHE A 311 13.37 17.36 7.87
N GLY A 312 12.20 16.84 8.26
CA GLY A 312 11.48 17.29 9.44
C GLY A 312 12.20 17.04 10.77
N SER A 313 13.06 16.01 10.85
CA SER A 313 13.88 15.75 12.03
C SER A 313 15.00 16.78 12.24
N PHE A 314 15.44 17.47 11.19
CA PHE A 314 16.49 18.50 11.25
C PHE A 314 15.97 19.93 11.06
N ALA A 315 14.75 20.08 10.56
CA ALA A 315 14.15 21.37 10.31
C ALA A 315 13.82 22.09 11.63
N PRO A 316 14.25 23.36 11.81
CA PRO A 316 13.91 24.12 13.01
C PRO A 316 12.42 24.47 13.01
N ALA A 317 11.74 24.25 14.15
CA ALA A 317 10.31 24.53 14.30
C ALA A 317 9.94 26.01 14.08
N PHE A 318 10.89 26.94 14.28
CA PHE A 318 10.71 28.36 14.04
C PHE A 318 10.88 28.78 12.57
N ALA A 319 11.26 27.88 11.68
CA ALA A 319 11.40 28.20 10.27
C ALA A 319 10.06 28.64 9.65
N PRO A 320 10.06 29.63 8.74
CA PRO A 320 8.84 30.03 8.04
C PRO A 320 8.22 28.85 7.29
N SER A 321 6.91 28.65 7.44
CA SER A 321 6.17 27.53 6.84
C SER A 321 6.38 27.43 5.32
N LEU A 322 6.45 28.56 4.62
CA LEU A 322 6.70 28.59 3.16
C LEU A 322 8.10 28.06 2.81
N ALA A 323 9.12 28.39 3.61
CA ALA A 323 10.48 27.91 3.40
C ALA A 323 10.59 26.40 3.64
N LEU A 324 9.93 25.90 4.70
CA LEU A 324 9.84 24.46 4.96
C LEU A 324 9.13 23.72 3.83
N TRP A 325 8.01 24.27 3.35
CA TRP A 325 7.19 23.68 2.29
C TRP A 325 7.95 23.60 0.95
N LEU A 326 8.50 24.74 0.49
CA LEU A 326 9.28 24.81 -0.74
C LEU A 326 10.58 24.01 -0.64
N GLY A 327 11.27 24.07 0.50
CA GLY A 327 12.48 23.31 0.75
C GLY A 327 12.24 21.81 0.68
N GLY A 328 11.17 21.32 1.31
CA GLY A 328 10.80 19.91 1.25
C GLY A 328 10.44 19.43 -0.17
N ILE A 329 9.61 20.21 -0.88
CA ILE A 329 9.27 19.91 -2.28
C ILE A 329 10.51 19.89 -3.16
N GLY A 330 11.34 20.94 -3.07
CA GLY A 330 12.56 21.08 -3.86
C GLY A 330 13.54 19.94 -3.61
N ALA A 331 13.77 19.60 -2.34
CA ALA A 331 14.64 18.47 -1.97
C ALA A 331 14.12 17.14 -2.53
N SER A 332 12.81 16.88 -2.45
CA SER A 332 12.20 15.66 -3.00
C SER A 332 12.37 15.56 -4.50
N ILE A 333 12.08 16.64 -5.23
CA ILE A 333 12.19 16.67 -6.69
C ILE A 333 13.66 16.50 -7.10
N ALA A 334 14.58 17.25 -6.49
CA ALA A 334 16.00 17.19 -6.80
C ALA A 334 16.58 15.80 -6.55
N PHE A 335 16.30 15.22 -5.37
CA PHE A 335 16.76 13.87 -5.01
C PHE A 335 16.23 12.81 -5.98
N SER A 336 14.97 12.91 -6.37
CA SER A 336 14.33 11.95 -7.26
C SER A 336 14.82 12.06 -8.70
N LEU A 337 15.08 13.28 -9.18
CA LEU A 337 15.71 13.52 -10.48
C LEU A 337 17.14 12.96 -10.51
N ALA A 338 17.88 13.04 -9.41
CA ALA A 338 19.22 12.47 -9.30
C ALA A 338 19.21 10.93 -9.34
N LEU A 339 18.20 10.28 -8.74
CA LEU A 339 18.07 8.82 -8.74
C LEU A 339 17.38 8.24 -9.98
N ALA A 340 16.62 9.03 -10.72
CA ALA A 340 15.88 8.57 -11.90
C ALA A 340 16.73 7.85 -12.96
N PRO A 341 17.96 8.31 -13.31
CA PRO A 341 18.82 7.58 -14.24
C PRO A 341 19.17 6.17 -13.76
N ALA A 342 19.38 5.98 -12.45
CA ALA A 342 19.68 4.68 -11.86
C ALA A 342 18.46 3.73 -11.97
N ASP A 343 17.24 4.19 -11.65
CA ASP A 343 16.00 3.42 -11.86
C ASP A 343 15.85 3.00 -13.33
N LEU A 344 15.98 3.95 -14.26
CA LEU A 344 15.83 3.67 -15.68
C LEU A 344 16.88 2.70 -16.21
N CYS A 345 18.13 2.84 -15.78
CA CYS A 345 19.22 1.94 -16.15
C CYS A 345 18.94 0.52 -15.65
N MET A 346 18.60 0.39 -14.36
CA MET A 346 18.25 -0.88 -13.74
C MET A 346 17.06 -1.54 -14.45
N HIS A 347 16.01 -0.78 -14.75
CA HIS A 347 14.84 -1.30 -15.45
C HIS A 347 15.19 -1.81 -16.86
N ARG A 348 16.00 -1.06 -17.62
CA ARG A 348 16.46 -1.50 -18.96
C ARG A 348 17.31 -2.75 -18.86
N TRP A 349 18.22 -2.81 -17.89
CA TRP A 349 19.09 -3.96 -17.66
C TRP A 349 18.28 -5.23 -17.35
N PHE A 350 17.32 -5.18 -16.44
CA PHE A 350 16.49 -6.34 -16.18
C PHE A 350 15.59 -6.70 -17.37
N LYS A 351 15.09 -5.71 -18.13
CA LYS A 351 14.27 -5.96 -19.33
C LYS A 351 15.05 -6.75 -20.38
N THR A 352 16.32 -6.44 -20.63
CA THR A 352 17.16 -7.21 -21.55
C THR A 352 17.42 -8.62 -21.03
N ARG A 353 17.62 -8.80 -19.72
CA ARG A 353 17.76 -10.12 -19.08
C ARG A 353 16.49 -10.96 -19.21
N ILE A 354 15.30 -10.38 -19.02
CA ILE A 354 14.01 -11.06 -19.22
C ILE A 354 13.81 -11.44 -20.69
N ALA A 355 14.25 -10.60 -21.62
CA ALA A 355 14.15 -10.88 -23.05
C ALA A 355 15.00 -12.11 -23.45
N ALA A 356 16.19 -12.23 -22.87
CA ALA A 356 17.13 -13.33 -23.11
C ALA A 356 16.86 -14.60 -22.26
N ALA A 357 16.05 -14.53 -21.21
CA ALA A 357 15.82 -15.65 -20.31
C ALA A 357 14.89 -16.71 -20.94
N PRO A 358 15.17 -18.01 -20.72
CA PRO A 358 14.28 -19.08 -21.16
C PRO A 358 12.94 -19.02 -20.41
N VAL A 359 11.86 -19.30 -21.12
CA VAL A 359 10.48 -19.22 -20.59
C VAL A 359 10.28 -20.12 -19.37
N SER A 360 10.94 -21.28 -19.30
CA SER A 360 10.88 -22.19 -18.15
C SER A 360 11.39 -21.54 -16.86
N ARG A 361 12.49 -20.78 -16.91
CA ARG A 361 13.02 -20.04 -15.75
C ARG A 361 12.09 -18.90 -15.35
N LEU A 362 11.56 -18.15 -16.32
CA LEU A 362 10.60 -17.08 -16.04
C LEU A 362 9.33 -17.63 -15.39
N ARG A 363 8.83 -18.77 -15.88
CA ARG A 363 7.66 -19.45 -15.33
C ARG A 363 7.92 -19.96 -13.92
N ALA A 364 9.07 -20.59 -13.66
CA ALA A 364 9.45 -21.03 -12.32
C ALA A 364 9.53 -19.85 -11.34
N LEU A 365 10.15 -18.73 -11.74
CA LEU A 365 10.24 -17.52 -10.93
C LEU A 365 8.85 -16.92 -10.64
N ALA A 366 8.03 -16.78 -11.67
CA ALA A 366 6.68 -16.23 -11.54
C ALA A 366 5.81 -17.08 -10.61
N LEU A 367 5.77 -18.41 -10.82
CA LEU A 367 4.96 -19.31 -10.01
C LEU A 367 5.48 -19.42 -8.58
N SER A 368 6.79 -19.44 -8.37
CA SER A 368 7.38 -19.42 -7.01
C SER A 368 7.00 -18.16 -6.25
N PHE A 369 7.11 -16.99 -6.89
CA PHE A 369 6.69 -15.73 -6.29
C PHE A 369 5.20 -15.75 -5.95
N ILE A 370 4.34 -16.15 -6.89
CA ILE A 370 2.89 -16.21 -6.68
C ILE A 370 2.55 -17.15 -5.52
N ALA A 371 3.19 -18.32 -5.44
CA ALA A 371 2.96 -19.27 -4.36
C ALA A 371 3.34 -18.68 -2.99
N ILE A 372 4.49 -18.02 -2.88
CA ILE A 372 4.93 -17.34 -1.65
C ILE A 372 3.97 -16.19 -1.28
N PHE A 373 3.64 -15.35 -2.25
CA PHE A 373 2.74 -14.20 -2.08
C PHE A 373 1.36 -14.62 -1.58
N VAL A 374 0.73 -15.57 -2.28
CA VAL A 374 -0.61 -16.08 -1.93
C VAL A 374 -0.55 -16.87 -0.62
N GLY A 375 0.48 -17.69 -0.41
CA GLY A 375 0.65 -18.46 0.83
C GLY A 375 0.74 -17.57 2.07
N ILE A 376 1.58 -16.53 2.03
CA ILE A 376 1.71 -15.57 3.14
C ILE A 376 0.43 -14.76 3.34
N ALA A 377 -0.19 -14.30 2.25
CA ALA A 377 -1.45 -13.57 2.31
C ALA A 377 -2.57 -14.41 2.94
N ALA A 378 -2.74 -15.66 2.51
CA ALA A 378 -3.75 -16.58 3.04
C ALA A 378 -3.47 -16.96 4.50
N TYR A 379 -2.21 -17.21 4.86
CA TYR A 379 -1.83 -17.46 6.25
C TYR A 379 -2.15 -16.27 7.14
N ALA A 380 -1.79 -15.05 6.72
CA ALA A 380 -2.06 -13.83 7.47
C ALA A 380 -3.57 -13.57 7.61
N ASP A 381 -4.34 -13.78 6.54
CA ASP A 381 -5.80 -13.66 6.53
C ASP A 381 -6.46 -14.61 7.53
N PHE A 382 -6.10 -15.90 7.49
CA PHE A 382 -6.62 -16.91 8.42
C PHE A 382 -6.35 -16.54 9.88
N HIS A 383 -5.10 -16.21 10.22
CA HIS A 383 -4.70 -15.87 11.59
C HIS A 383 -5.33 -14.57 12.08
N ALA A 384 -5.50 -13.58 11.18
CA ALA A 384 -6.14 -12.33 11.54
C ALA A 384 -7.64 -12.52 11.80
N ARG A 385 -8.33 -13.33 10.99
CA ARG A 385 -9.74 -13.68 11.18
C ARG A 385 -9.96 -14.44 12.48
N GLU A 386 -9.17 -15.48 12.73
CA GLU A 386 -9.21 -16.23 13.99
C GLU A 386 -9.03 -15.30 15.20
N LYS A 387 -8.06 -14.37 15.14
CA LYS A 387 -7.86 -13.37 16.19
C LYS A 387 -9.06 -12.44 16.37
N ARG A 388 -9.66 -11.96 15.28
CA ARG A 388 -10.83 -11.06 15.31
C ARG A 388 -12.09 -11.77 15.84
N GLU A 389 -12.31 -13.02 15.46
CA GLU A 389 -13.42 -13.86 15.96
C GLU A 389 -13.27 -14.13 17.46
N ALA A 390 -12.06 -14.54 17.90
CA ALA A 390 -11.78 -14.74 19.32
C ALA A 390 -11.97 -13.45 20.14
N TYR A 391 -11.54 -12.31 19.60
CA TYR A 391 -11.75 -11.00 20.21
C TYR A 391 -13.25 -10.65 20.29
N ALA A 392 -14.01 -10.87 19.21
CA ALA A 392 -15.46 -10.60 19.19
C ALA A 392 -16.22 -11.52 20.16
N HIS A 393 -15.83 -12.79 20.26
CA HIS A 393 -16.38 -13.73 21.22
C HIS A 393 -16.09 -13.30 22.66
N ALA A 394 -14.84 -12.93 22.97
CA ALA A 394 -14.46 -12.43 24.29
C ALA A 394 -15.22 -11.15 24.65
N MET A 395 -15.34 -10.20 23.71
CA MET A 395 -16.12 -8.98 23.86
C MET A 395 -17.58 -9.29 24.22
N ALA A 396 -18.21 -10.24 23.53
CA ALA A 396 -19.58 -10.66 23.81
C ALA A 396 -19.73 -11.28 25.21
N ILE A 397 -18.77 -12.09 25.65
CA ILE A 397 -18.75 -12.68 27.00
C ILE A 397 -18.66 -11.59 28.08
N ILE A 398 -17.75 -10.63 27.92
CA ILE A 398 -17.49 -9.57 28.92
C ILE A 398 -18.67 -8.60 29.03
N THR A 399 -19.32 -8.30 27.92
CA THR A 399 -20.42 -7.33 27.86
C THR A 399 -21.78 -7.91 28.23
N ARG A 400 -22.04 -9.19 27.92
CA ARG A 400 -23.37 -9.82 28.12
C ARG A 400 -23.40 -10.87 29.23
N GLY A 401 -22.26 -11.45 29.60
CA GLY A 401 -22.20 -12.49 30.61
C GLY A 401 -22.49 -11.96 32.01
N LYS A 402 -22.78 -12.85 32.96
CA LYS A 402 -22.71 -12.57 34.41
C LYS A 402 -21.39 -13.12 34.98
N PRO A 403 -20.78 -12.47 35.99
CA PRO A 403 -19.54 -12.96 36.58
C PRO A 403 -19.75 -14.38 37.11
N ALA A 404 -18.89 -15.30 36.68
CA ALA A 404 -18.86 -16.66 37.17
C ALA A 404 -17.92 -16.74 38.39
N SER A 405 -18.33 -17.44 39.43
CA SER A 405 -17.42 -17.94 40.45
C SER A 405 -17.06 -19.39 40.13
N SER A 406 -15.76 -19.72 40.15
CA SER A 406 -15.28 -21.09 40.00
C SER A 406 -14.14 -21.33 40.98
N ALA A 407 -14.22 -22.40 41.77
CA ALA A 407 -13.18 -22.76 42.73
C ALA A 407 -11.85 -23.13 42.06
N THR A 408 -11.91 -23.56 40.79
CA THR A 408 -10.75 -23.99 39.99
C THR A 408 -10.05 -22.83 39.30
N ILE A 409 -10.69 -21.67 39.20
CA ILE A 409 -10.14 -20.52 38.51
C ILE A 409 -9.29 -19.71 39.49
N ARG A 410 -8.05 -19.42 39.09
CA ARG A 410 -7.18 -18.46 39.77
C ARG A 410 -6.95 -17.27 38.87
N ALA A 411 -7.29 -16.08 39.34
CA ALA A 411 -7.04 -14.85 38.61
C ALA A 411 -6.77 -13.68 39.54
N GLU A 412 -5.77 -12.90 39.18
CA GLU A 412 -5.30 -11.78 40.00
C GLU A 412 -4.65 -10.72 39.12
N VAL A 413 -4.86 -9.45 39.48
CA VAL A 413 -4.05 -8.31 39.01
C VAL A 413 -2.94 -8.10 40.03
N ASP A 414 -1.70 -8.28 39.62
CA ASP A 414 -0.55 -8.33 40.52
C ASP A 414 0.36 -7.10 40.43
N SER A 415 0.30 -6.32 39.34
CA SER A 415 1.04 -5.07 39.21
C SER A 415 0.32 -4.07 38.32
N VAL A 416 0.46 -2.80 38.67
CA VAL A 416 0.02 -1.65 37.87
C VAL A 416 1.13 -0.63 37.90
N ASP A 417 1.73 -0.36 36.73
CA ASP A 417 2.75 0.67 36.57
C ASP A 417 2.19 1.86 35.79
N ARG A 418 2.62 3.07 36.11
CA ARG A 418 2.36 4.27 35.30
C ARG A 418 3.66 4.73 34.67
N LEU A 419 3.67 4.78 33.34
CA LEU A 419 4.80 5.32 32.57
C LEU A 419 4.85 6.87 32.69
N PRO A 420 6.02 7.50 32.45
CA PRO A 420 6.17 8.96 32.54
C PRO A 420 5.25 9.75 31.61
N ASP A 421 4.84 9.14 30.49
CA ASP A 421 3.90 9.73 29.54
C ASP A 421 2.43 9.69 30.03
N GLY A 422 2.15 9.00 31.15
CA GLY A 422 0.83 8.82 31.75
C GLY A 422 0.12 7.52 31.34
N THR A 423 0.75 6.65 30.54
CA THR A 423 0.20 5.35 30.14
C THR A 423 0.20 4.38 31.33
N LEU A 424 -0.91 3.67 31.56
CA LEU A 424 -1.04 2.66 32.62
C LEU A 424 -0.76 1.26 32.05
N ILE A 425 0.07 0.48 32.73
CA ILE A 425 0.39 -0.91 32.40
C ILE A 425 -0.12 -1.80 33.51
N ILE A 426 -1.21 -2.53 33.25
CA ILE A 426 -1.82 -3.46 34.20
C ILE A 426 -1.34 -4.87 33.84
N ARG A 427 -0.78 -5.60 34.81
CA ARG A 427 -0.40 -7.01 34.63
C ARG A 427 -1.13 -7.90 35.61
N GLY A 428 -1.31 -9.13 35.19
CA GLY A 428 -1.99 -10.13 35.99
C GLY A 428 -1.95 -11.49 35.32
N TYR A 429 -2.77 -12.38 35.85
CA TYR A 429 -2.95 -13.72 35.33
C TYR A 429 -4.37 -14.21 35.54
N ALA A 430 -4.78 -15.19 34.75
CA ALA A 430 -6.04 -15.91 34.93
C ALA A 430 -5.94 -17.30 34.29
N VAL A 431 -6.25 -18.35 35.06
CA VAL A 431 -6.18 -19.73 34.58
C VAL A 431 -7.25 -20.57 35.27
N ASP A 432 -7.85 -21.49 34.52
CA ASP A 432 -8.61 -22.59 35.10
C ASP A 432 -7.67 -23.77 35.35
N LEU A 433 -7.51 -24.16 36.62
CA LEU A 433 -6.59 -25.22 37.03
C LEU A 433 -6.98 -26.60 36.48
N ASP A 434 -8.25 -26.82 36.16
CA ASP A 434 -8.75 -28.08 35.59
C ASP A 434 -8.67 -28.07 34.06
N LYS A 435 -8.77 -26.88 33.46
CA LYS A 435 -8.68 -26.64 32.01
C LYS A 435 -7.57 -25.64 31.68
N PRO A 436 -6.30 -25.96 31.92
CA PRO A 436 -5.20 -24.99 31.78
C PRO A 436 -4.89 -24.57 30.34
N LYS A 437 -5.40 -25.32 29.35
CA LYS A 437 -5.33 -24.97 27.92
C LYS A 437 -6.48 -24.07 27.47
N LEU A 438 -7.44 -23.78 28.36
CA LEU A 438 -8.57 -22.91 28.04
C LEU A 438 -8.04 -21.50 27.77
N LEU A 439 -8.36 -21.00 26.59
CA LEU A 439 -7.95 -19.68 26.16
C LEU A 439 -8.79 -18.62 26.87
N ALA A 440 -8.17 -17.47 27.08
CA ALA A 440 -8.79 -16.36 27.75
C ALA A 440 -8.28 -15.01 27.24
N HIS A 441 -9.11 -13.99 27.43
CA HIS A 441 -8.82 -12.60 27.13
C HIS A 441 -9.07 -11.74 28.37
N ALA A 442 -8.13 -10.87 28.71
CA ALA A 442 -8.29 -9.89 29.76
C ALA A 442 -8.66 -8.54 29.13
N ALA A 443 -9.59 -7.82 29.74
CA ALA A 443 -10.02 -6.51 29.31
C ALA A 443 -10.10 -5.54 30.49
N VAL A 444 -9.83 -4.27 30.19
CA VAL A 444 -10.22 -3.16 31.07
C VAL A 444 -11.57 -2.65 30.58
N VAL A 445 -12.53 -2.58 31.49
CA VAL A 445 -13.88 -2.10 31.24
C VAL A 445 -14.13 -0.83 32.05
N ARG A 446 -14.76 0.14 31.41
CA ARG A 446 -15.22 1.40 32.04
C ARG A 446 -16.66 1.64 31.61
N ASP A 447 -17.57 1.80 32.58
CA ASP A 447 -19.00 2.06 32.34
C ASP A 447 -19.63 1.08 31.32
N GLY A 448 -19.25 -0.21 31.42
CA GLY A 448 -19.72 -1.27 30.51
C GLY A 448 -19.06 -1.29 29.13
N SER A 449 -18.19 -0.33 28.81
CA SER A 449 -17.45 -0.26 27.55
C SER A 449 -16.02 -0.79 27.71
N ILE A 450 -15.57 -1.63 26.78
CA ILE A 450 -14.20 -2.14 26.77
C ILE A 450 -13.23 -1.05 26.31
N VAL A 451 -12.26 -0.74 27.15
CA VAL A 451 -11.19 0.23 26.90
C VAL A 451 -10.03 -0.40 26.14
N VAL A 452 -9.55 -1.54 26.64
CA VAL A 452 -8.48 -2.32 26.03
C VAL A 452 -8.74 -3.79 26.35
N MET A 453 -8.43 -4.69 25.42
CA MET A 453 -8.53 -6.12 25.63
C MET A 453 -7.39 -6.84 24.92
N GLU A 454 -6.79 -7.80 25.61
CA GLU A 454 -5.68 -8.60 25.11
C GLU A 454 -5.85 -10.07 25.45
N ARG A 455 -5.39 -10.95 24.56
CA ARG A 455 -5.33 -12.39 24.83
C ARG A 455 -4.26 -12.67 25.87
N LEU A 456 -4.53 -13.60 26.78
CA LEU A 456 -3.54 -14.12 27.71
C LEU A 456 -2.43 -14.84 26.93
N ARG A 457 -1.22 -14.30 26.98
CA ARG A 457 -0.06 -14.76 26.18
C ARG A 457 1.23 -14.86 26.97
N ARG A 458 1.27 -14.38 28.22
CA ARG A 458 2.49 -14.42 29.04
C ARG A 458 2.58 -15.71 29.83
N MET A 459 3.79 -16.26 29.89
CA MET A 459 4.10 -17.36 30.79
C MET A 459 4.24 -16.81 32.22
N ARG A 460 3.75 -17.58 33.20
CA ARG A 460 3.79 -17.25 34.62
C ARG A 460 4.35 -18.44 35.41
N ALA A 461 5.59 -18.81 35.05
CA ALA A 461 6.29 -19.95 35.64
C ALA A 461 6.53 -19.76 37.15
N ASP A 462 6.61 -18.52 37.63
CA ASP A 462 6.62 -18.14 39.04
C ASP A 462 5.38 -18.66 39.78
N LYS A 463 4.19 -18.39 39.25
CA LYS A 463 2.92 -18.82 39.83
C LYS A 463 2.72 -20.33 39.69
N ALA A 464 3.12 -20.91 38.55
CA ALA A 464 3.10 -22.36 38.36
C ALA A 464 3.91 -23.11 39.44
N ARG A 465 5.11 -22.60 39.77
CA ARG A 465 5.94 -23.16 40.86
C ARG A 465 5.30 -22.96 42.24
N SER A 466 4.80 -21.77 42.55
CA SER A 466 4.21 -21.52 43.87
C SER A 466 2.94 -22.34 44.13
N TRP A 467 2.24 -22.76 43.08
CA TRP A 467 1.08 -23.65 43.18
C TRP A 467 1.42 -25.13 43.07
N SER A 468 2.70 -25.50 42.98
CA SER A 468 3.15 -26.88 42.76
C SER A 468 2.51 -27.54 41.53
N ARG A 469 2.34 -26.76 40.45
CA ARG A 469 1.71 -27.18 39.18
C ARG A 469 2.71 -27.09 38.03
N PRO A 470 3.66 -28.04 37.91
CA PRO A 470 4.70 -28.00 36.87
C PRO A 470 4.14 -28.10 35.44
N ASP A 471 2.95 -28.69 35.29
CA ASP A 471 2.19 -28.73 34.05
C ASP A 471 1.80 -27.33 33.52
N LEU A 472 1.69 -26.33 34.40
CA LEU A 472 1.44 -24.94 34.03
C LEU A 472 2.72 -24.18 33.66
N GLY A 473 3.90 -24.75 33.88
CA GLY A 473 5.18 -24.08 33.67
C GLY A 473 5.40 -23.61 32.23
N GLY A 474 4.86 -24.35 31.25
CA GLY A 474 4.88 -23.99 29.82
C GLY A 474 3.64 -23.22 29.34
N SER A 475 2.64 -23.02 30.20
CA SER A 475 1.34 -22.47 29.81
C SER A 475 1.34 -20.94 29.82
N ARG A 476 0.58 -20.35 28.90
CA ARG A 476 0.44 -18.89 28.73
C ARG A 476 -0.88 -18.42 29.32
N PHE A 477 -0.86 -17.99 30.58
CA PHE A 477 -2.03 -17.57 31.33
C PHE A 477 -1.88 -16.20 32.00
N GLY A 478 -0.81 -15.47 31.67
CA GLY A 478 -0.59 -14.08 32.08
C GLY A 478 -1.04 -13.08 31.01
N PHE A 479 -1.41 -11.88 31.44
CA PHE A 479 -1.78 -10.76 30.57
C PHE A 479 -1.03 -9.48 30.94
N VAL A 480 -0.94 -8.58 29.96
CA VAL A 480 -0.52 -7.19 30.12
C VAL A 480 -1.48 -6.33 29.33
N LEU A 481 -2.08 -5.33 29.97
CA LEU A 481 -3.02 -4.40 29.37
C LEU A 481 -2.40 -3.01 29.44
N THR A 482 -2.24 -2.37 28.28
CA THR A 482 -1.71 -1.02 28.16
C THR A 482 -2.87 -0.06 27.93
N VAL A 483 -3.20 0.72 28.96
CA VAL A 483 -4.32 1.66 28.94
C VAL A 483 -3.79 3.06 28.57
N PRO A 484 -4.29 3.69 27.49
CA PRO A 484 -3.78 4.97 27.00
C PRO A 484 -3.99 6.14 27.99
N LYS A 485 -3.12 7.16 27.88
CA LYS A 485 -3.08 8.40 28.68
C LYS A 485 -4.43 9.14 28.87
N ARG A 486 -5.39 9.00 27.94
CA ARG A 486 -6.64 9.79 27.91
C ARG A 486 -7.65 9.42 29.00
N ILE A 487 -7.28 8.55 29.92
CA ILE A 487 -8.18 7.97 30.88
C ILE A 487 -7.83 8.51 32.26
N ALA A 488 -8.52 9.60 32.64
CA ALA A 488 -8.43 10.16 33.98
C ALA A 488 -9.18 9.25 34.97
N CYS A 489 -8.51 8.87 36.06
CA CYS A 489 -9.09 8.10 37.15
C CYS A 489 -10.26 8.79 37.87
N SER A 490 -10.50 10.09 37.61
CA SER A 490 -11.62 10.86 38.13
C SER A 490 -12.94 10.68 37.37
N ALA A 491 -12.94 9.94 36.24
CA ALA A 491 -14.07 9.87 35.31
C ALA A 491 -14.90 8.56 35.39
N GLY A 492 -14.67 7.68 36.37
CA GLY A 492 -15.43 6.43 36.59
C GLY A 492 -14.58 5.28 37.13
N GLU A 493 -15.21 4.22 37.65
CA GLU A 493 -14.51 3.01 38.14
C GLU A 493 -14.00 2.14 36.99
N PHE A 494 -12.73 1.72 37.08
CA PHE A 494 -12.13 0.74 36.17
C PHE A 494 -12.26 -0.65 36.75
N ASP A 495 -12.76 -1.56 35.94
CA ASP A 495 -12.80 -2.98 36.28
C ASP A 495 -11.95 -3.77 35.29
N VAL A 496 -11.21 -4.75 35.81
CA VAL A 496 -10.50 -5.71 34.97
C VAL A 496 -11.37 -6.95 34.89
N ARG A 497 -11.67 -7.40 33.68
CA ARG A 497 -12.45 -8.62 33.45
C ARG A 497 -11.65 -9.60 32.62
N VAL A 498 -11.79 -10.88 32.92
CA VAL A 498 -11.23 -11.95 32.09
C VAL A 498 -12.36 -12.81 31.56
N ALA A 499 -12.43 -12.95 30.25
CA ALA A 499 -13.32 -13.90 29.57
C ALA A 499 -12.55 -15.14 29.15
N PHE A 500 -13.08 -16.30 29.51
CA PHE A 500 -12.64 -17.60 29.02
C PHE A 500 -13.50 -18.02 27.83
N ASP A 501 -12.89 -18.71 26.86
CA ASP A 501 -13.55 -19.10 25.61
C ASP A 501 -14.75 -20.05 25.82
N ASP A 502 -14.94 -20.63 27.01
CA ASP A 502 -16.13 -21.44 27.34
C ASP A 502 -17.34 -20.62 27.84
N GLY A 503 -17.28 -19.29 27.70
CA GLY A 503 -18.39 -18.38 27.99
C GLY A 503 -18.37 -17.79 29.40
N ARG A 504 -17.48 -18.26 30.28
CA ARG A 504 -17.34 -17.70 31.63
C ARG A 504 -16.57 -16.40 31.60
N HIS A 505 -16.99 -15.42 32.40
CA HIS A 505 -16.18 -14.26 32.70
C HIS A 505 -15.99 -14.09 34.19
N ILE A 506 -14.86 -13.55 34.60
CA ILE A 506 -14.49 -13.35 35.99
C ILE A 506 -13.97 -11.93 36.19
N VAL A 507 -14.02 -11.46 37.44
CA VAL A 507 -13.31 -10.27 37.90
C VAL A 507 -12.09 -10.77 38.69
N PRO A 508 -10.85 -10.56 38.21
CA PRO A 508 -9.66 -10.96 38.95
C PRO A 508 -9.54 -10.20 40.27
N VAL A 509 -9.00 -10.85 41.29
CA VAL A 509 -8.72 -10.20 42.56
C VAL A 509 -7.60 -9.18 42.38
N ILE A 510 -7.76 -7.98 42.91
CA ILE A 510 -6.67 -6.98 42.90
C ILE A 510 -5.76 -7.29 44.09
N ALA A 511 -4.46 -7.48 43.84
CA ALA A 511 -3.50 -7.73 44.91
C ALA A 511 -3.51 -6.57 45.93
N PRO A 512 -3.37 -6.83 47.25
CA PRO A 512 -3.52 -5.79 48.28
C PRO A 512 -2.59 -4.58 48.11
N SER A 513 -1.42 -4.78 47.50
CA SER A 513 -0.42 -3.75 47.20
C SER A 513 -0.70 -2.95 45.93
N VAL A 514 -1.76 -3.29 45.19
CA VAL A 514 -2.06 -2.74 43.87
C VAL A 514 -3.29 -1.84 43.97
N ARG A 515 -3.17 -0.64 43.39
CA ARG A 515 -4.29 0.26 43.17
C ARG A 515 -4.39 0.51 41.67
N LEU A 516 -5.54 0.19 41.07
CA LEU A 516 -5.78 0.42 39.64
C LEU A 516 -5.72 1.92 39.29
N CYS A 517 -6.13 2.76 40.24
CA CYS A 517 -6.05 4.20 40.19
C CYS A 517 -5.36 4.71 41.46
N ALA A 518 -4.07 5.03 41.33
CA ALA A 518 -3.28 5.76 42.32
C ALA A 518 -2.74 7.06 41.72
#